data_AF-A0AAD6ZVQ1-F1
#
_entry.id   AF-A0AAD6ZVQ1-F1
#
_cell.length_a   1.000
_cell.length_b   1.000
_cell.length_c   1.000
_cell.angle_alpha   90.00
_cell.angle_beta   90.00
_cell.angle_gamma   90.00
#
_symmetry.space_group_name_H-M   'P 1'
#
loop_
_entity.id
_entity.type
_entity.pdbx_description
1 polymer ?
#
loop_
_entity_poly.entity_id
_entity_poly.type
_entity_poly.pdbx_seq_one_letter_code
_entity_poly.pdbx_strand_id
1 'polypeptide(L)' 'YWSLDPSGTHRLSVEDATWAGFPAFWLKTTLFGHSWDTGVYEGLRKFHWAKGFDPGSLEVARHLGDPLFEL' A
#
# COMPACT_ATOMS: atom_id res chain seq x y z
N TYR A 1 0.46 -7.17 -1.03
CA TYR A 1 0.72 -8.03 0.16
C TYR A 1 -0.25 -9.19 0.08
N TRP A 2 0.00 -10.30 0.78
CA TRP A 2 -0.88 -11.46 0.78
C TRP A 2 -1.39 -11.70 2.20
N SER A 3 -2.69 -11.94 2.31
CA SER A 3 -3.40 -12.36 3.53
C SER A 3 -4.42 -13.41 3.11
N LEU A 4 -4.67 -14.38 3.99
CA LEU A 4 -5.68 -15.43 3.80
C LEU A 4 -6.91 -15.21 4.69
N ASP A 5 -6.88 -14.22 5.59
CA ASP A 5 -8.02 -13.88 6.42
C ASP A 5 -8.98 -12.94 5.68
N PRO A 6 -10.30 -13.08 5.88
CA PRO A 6 -11.29 -12.24 5.20
C PRO A 6 -11.13 -10.74 5.49
N SER A 7 -10.55 -10.40 6.64
CA SER A 7 -10.28 -9.03 7.07
C SER A 7 -9.00 -8.44 6.50
N GLY A 8 -8.14 -9.22 5.82
CA GLY A 8 -6.87 -8.74 5.27
C GLY A 8 -5.83 -8.33 6.33
N THR A 9 -6.12 -8.54 7.62
CA THR A 9 -5.34 -8.03 8.75
C THR A 9 -4.11 -8.87 9.09
N HIS A 10 -4.16 -10.16 8.80
CA HIS A 10 -3.09 -11.10 9.10
C HIS A 10 -2.23 -11.32 7.85
N ARG A 11 -1.19 -10.50 7.76
CA ARG A 11 -0.24 -10.54 6.66
C ARG A 11 0.60 -11.82 6.72
N LEU A 12 0.66 -12.54 5.60
CA LEU A 12 1.60 -13.65 5.43
C LEU A 12 3.04 -13.14 5.44
N SER A 13 3.92 -13.93 6.06
CA SER A 13 5.35 -13.77 5.86
C SER A 13 5.72 -14.01 4.40
N VAL A 14 6.90 -13.56 3.98
CA VAL A 14 7.40 -13.82 2.63
C VAL A 14 7.57 -15.33 2.40
N GLU A 15 8.06 -16.05 3.41
CA GLU A 15 8.19 -17.50 3.37
C GLU A 15 6.84 -18.20 3.22
N ASP A 16 5.84 -17.84 4.04
CA ASP A 16 4.51 -18.45 3.97
C ASP A 16 3.81 -18.16 2.64
N ALA A 17 3.94 -16.93 2.14
CA ALA A 17 3.38 -16.56 0.84
C ALA A 17 4.03 -17.34 -0.30
N THR A 18 5.36 -17.50 -0.27
CA THR A 18 6.09 -18.26 -1.30
C THR A 18 5.75 -19.75 -1.21
N TRP A 19 5.65 -20.31 0.00
CA TRP A 19 5.25 -21.69 0.22
C TRP A 19 3.82 -21.97 -0.28
N ALA A 20 2.92 -21.00 -0.11
CA ALA A 20 1.56 -21.04 -0.65
C ALA A 20 1.49 -20.77 -2.18
N GLY A 21 2.62 -20.61 -2.86
CA GLY A 21 2.69 -20.43 -4.31
C GLY A 21 2.41 -19.01 -4.79
N PHE A 22 2.33 -18.03 -3.87
CA PHE A 22 2.17 -16.65 -4.27
C PHE A 22 3.50 -16.04 -4.74
N PRO A 23 3.48 -15.19 -5.78
CA PRO A 23 4.67 -14.46 -6.17
C PRO A 23 5.09 -13.50 -5.05
N ALA A 24 6.34 -13.65 -4.61
CA ALA A 24 6.96 -12.81 -3.61
C ALA A 24 8.01 -11.91 -4.29
N PHE A 25 7.61 -10.69 -4.63
CA PHE A 25 8.53 -9.63 -5.01
C PHE A 25 8.33 -8.43 -4.08
N TRP A 26 9.42 -7.83 -3.63
CA TRP A 26 9.39 -6.58 -2.88
C TRP A 26 9.84 -5.43 -3.79
N LEU A 27 8.96 -4.43 -3.96
CA LEU A 27 9.38 -3.14 -4.47
C LEU A 27 9.44 -2.17 -3.30
N LYS A 28 10.62 -1.60 -3.06
CA LYS A 28 10.78 -0.45 -2.16
C LYS A 28 10.86 0.80 -3.02
N THR A 29 9.92 1.72 -2.83
CA THR A 29 9.93 3.04 -3.47
C THR A 29 9.90 4.07 -2.35
N THR A 30 10.80 5.05 -2.40
CA THR A 30 10.82 6.17 -1.46
C THR A 30 10.41 7.42 -2.21
N LEU A 31 9.34 8.07 -1.74
CA LEU A 31 8.90 9.37 -2.23
C LEU A 31 9.36 10.43 -1.24
N PHE A 32 9.97 11.50 -1.75
CA PHE A 32 10.36 12.66 -0.96
C PHE A 32 9.54 13.86 -1.41
N GLY A 33 8.84 14.50 -0.47
CA GLY A 33 8.11 15.75 -0.68
C GLY A 33 8.56 16.78 0.35
N HIS A 34 8.78 18.02 -0.09
CA HIS A 34 9.05 19.13 0.83
C HIS A 34 7.76 19.67 1.49
N SER A 35 6.61 19.43 0.86
CA SER A 35 5.28 19.82 1.31
C SER A 35 4.30 18.66 1.12
N TRP A 36 3.28 18.61 1.96
CA TRP A 36 2.13 17.72 1.79
C TRP A 36 0.98 18.48 1.13
N ASP A 37 1.12 18.75 -0.17
CA ASP A 37 0.11 19.45 -0.96
C ASP A 37 -0.79 18.48 -1.75
N THR A 38 -1.86 19.02 -2.34
CA THR A 38 -2.82 18.25 -3.14
C THR A 38 -2.14 17.50 -4.30
N GLY A 39 -1.05 18.05 -4.85
CA GLY A 39 -0.30 17.42 -5.94
C GLY A 39 0.42 16.16 -5.49
N VAL A 40 1.07 16.21 -4.31
CA VAL A 40 1.71 15.03 -3.68
C VAL A 40 0.68 13.96 -3.37
N TYR A 41 -0.47 14.34 -2.81
CA TYR A 41 -1.56 13.41 -2.51
C TYR A 41 -2.11 12.73 -3.77
N GLU A 42 -2.42 13.48 -4.83
CA GLU A 42 -2.88 12.91 -6.10
C GLU A 42 -1.82 12.03 -6.78
N GLY A 43 -0.54 12.36 -6.63
CA GLY A 43 0.57 11.54 -7.09
C GLY A 43 0.62 10.17 -6.40
N LEU A 44 0.52 10.16 -5.06
CA LEU A 44 0.42 8.94 -4.26
C LEU A 44 -0.82 8.12 -4.62
N ARG A 45 -1.96 8.80 -4.77
CA ARG A 45 -3.23 8.18 -5.17
C ARG A 45 -3.10 7.40 -6.48
N LYS A 46 -2.52 8.02 -7.51
CA LYS A 46 -2.25 7.39 -8.81
C LYS A 46 -1.22 6.26 -8.71
N PHE A 47 -0.20 6.42 -7.89
CA PHE A 47 0.80 5.37 -7.65
C PHE A 47 0.17 4.13 -7.02
N HIS A 48 -0.68 4.29 -6.00
CA HIS A 48 -1.43 3.19 -5.37
C HIS A 48 -2.34 2.48 -6.36
N TRP A 49 -3.09 3.24 -7.16
CA TRP A 49 -3.91 2.68 -8.23
C TRP A 49 -3.07 1.84 -9.21
N ALA A 50 -1.92 2.35 -9.67
CA ALA A 50 -1.02 1.62 -10.56
C ALA A 50 -0.43 0.35 -9.93
N LYS A 51 -0.38 0.28 -8.60
CA LYS A 51 0.03 -0.90 -7.83
C LYS A 51 -1.10 -1.90 -7.58
N GLY A 52 -2.31 -1.59 -8.05
CA GLY A 52 -3.50 -2.41 -7.82
C GLY A 52 -4.11 -2.23 -6.43
N PHE A 53 -3.70 -1.19 -5.69
CA PHE A 53 -4.34 -0.82 -4.43
C PHE A 53 -5.53 0.09 -4.72
N ASP A 54 -6.60 -0.08 -3.94
CA ASP A 54 -7.73 0.86 -3.95
C ASP A 54 -7.31 2.16 -3.26
N PRO A 55 -7.20 3.29 -3.98
CA PRO A 55 -6.86 4.57 -3.39
C PRO A 55 -7.94 5.14 -2.46
N GLY A 56 -9.17 4.63 -2.51
CA GLY A 56 -10.23 4.94 -1.55
C GLY A 56 -10.11 4.15 -0.24
N SER A 57 -9.25 3.13 -0.20
CA SER A 57 -9.05 2.34 1.00
C SER A 57 -8.16 3.09 2.00
N LEU A 58 -8.79 3.54 3.09
CA LEU A 58 -8.14 4.07 4.28
C LEU A 58 -7.10 3.10 4.86
N GLU A 59 -7.24 1.79 4.65
CA GLU A 59 -6.26 0.81 5.10
C GLU A 59 -4.93 0.92 4.36
N VAL A 60 -4.95 1.22 3.05
CA VAL A 60 -3.73 1.35 2.25
C VAL A 60 -2.95 2.57 2.71
N ALA A 61 -3.62 3.72 2.87
CA ALA A 61 -2.98 4.94 3.37
C ALA A 61 -2.38 4.73 4.77
N ARG A 62 -3.13 4.06 5.68
CA ARG A 62 -2.62 3.70 7.02
C ARG A 62 -1.45 2.74 6.97
N HIS A 63 -1.49 1.73 6.09
CA HIS A 63 -0.42 0.74 5.94
C HIS A 63 0.88 1.38 5.47
N LEU A 64 0.79 2.39 4.60
CA LEU A 64 1.94 3.08 4.04
C LEU A 64 2.47 4.20 4.94
N GLY A 65 1.75 4.49 6.04
CA GLY A 65 2.07 5.62 6.93
C GLY A 65 1.82 6.97 6.26
N ASP A 66 0.99 6.99 5.22
CA ASP A 66 0.65 8.21 4.51
C ASP A 66 -0.30 9.05 5.38
N PRO A 67 -0.06 10.38 5.47
CA PRO A 67 -1.02 11.31 6.05
C PRO A 67 -2.39 11.16 5.39
N LEU A 68 -3.40 10.95 6.22
CA LEU A 68 -4.79 10.98 5.78
C LEU A 68 -5.13 12.42 5.41
N PHE A 69 -5.44 12.64 4.12
CA PHE A 69 -5.87 13.95 3.66
C PHE A 69 -7.35 14.13 4.05
N GLU A 70 -7.56 14.79 5.18
CA GLU A 70 -8.88 15.28 5.58
C GLU A 70 -9.08 16.67 4.97
N LEU A 71 -10.15 16.82 4.17
CA LEU A 71 -10.59 18.07 3.58
C LEU A 71 -11.38 18.91 4.59
#